data_AF-A0A917NAS4-F1
#
_entry.id   AF-A0A917NAS4-F1
#
_cell.length_a   1.000
_cell.length_b   1.000
_cell.length_c   1.000
_cell.angle_alpha   90.00
_cell.angle_beta   90.00
_cell.angle_gamma   90.00
#
_symmetry.space_group_name_H-M   'P 1'
#
loop_
_entity.id
_entity.type
_entity.pdbx_description
1 polymer ?
#
loop_
_entity_poly.entity_id
_entity_poly.type
_entity_poly.pdbx_seq_one_letter_code
_entity_poly.pdbx_strand_id
1 'polypeptide(L)'
;MSSWQQREQFLIGVAQRCLQGSKVFDLRRSHLVAASQISKGTIYNHFATEADLIVAIASDNYQHWLALAERDSLTYTDPLKLFLFHHCGRIRESLEHHRFVIERVMPNEDILSQASEAHRQAFELHHGRYERWNREAIAKVGEVFGFDRTELVCNYLRGNMINCDDADKSFDDLQMYHQFCFALLQLMGHSDKRIPYHQEFVDWLGAQRCAA
;
A
#
# COMPACT_ATOMS: atom_id res chain seq x y z
N MET A 1 6.70 -13.68 18.48
CA MET A 1 7.70 -13.10 17.56
C MET A 1 9.08 -13.33 18.15
N SER A 2 10.05 -13.81 17.36
CA SER A 2 11.43 -13.97 17.83
C SER A 2 12.13 -12.62 17.98
N SER A 3 13.20 -12.54 18.80
CA SER A 3 14.01 -11.32 18.94
C SER A 3 14.61 -10.85 17.61
N TRP A 4 14.82 -11.78 16.68
CA TRP A 4 15.29 -11.49 15.32
C TRP A 4 14.21 -10.78 14.50
N GLN A 5 12.98 -11.30 14.47
CA GLN A 5 11.85 -10.69 13.75
C GLN A 5 11.50 -9.30 14.32
N GLN A 6 11.54 -9.15 15.65
CA GLN A 6 11.29 -7.86 16.29
C GLN A 6 12.33 -6.80 15.85
N ARG A 7 13.59 -7.21 15.70
CA ARG A 7 14.65 -6.31 15.26
C ARG A 7 14.53 -5.95 13.78
N GLU A 8 14.22 -6.91 12.93
CA GLU A 8 13.95 -6.66 11.51
C GLU A 8 12.82 -5.65 11.34
N GLN A 9 11.70 -5.87 12.03
CA GLN A 9 10.55 -4.97 12.05
C GLN A 9 10.91 -3.56 12.53
N PHE A 10 11.72 -3.45 13.58
CA PHE A 10 12.25 -2.16 14.02
C PHE A 10 13.08 -1.47 12.93
N LEU A 11 13.97 -2.20 12.25
CA LEU A 11 14.81 -1.66 11.17
C LEU A 11 13.98 -1.22 9.96
N ILE A 12 12.95 -1.98 9.58
CA ILE A 12 11.99 -1.61 8.54
C ILE A 12 11.27 -0.31 8.91
N GLY A 13 10.80 -0.18 10.15
CA GLY A 13 10.16 1.06 10.62
C GLY A 13 11.11 2.26 10.63
N VAL A 14 12.40 2.06 10.94
CA VAL A 14 13.43 3.11 10.77
C VAL A 14 13.60 3.48 9.29
N ALA A 15 13.68 2.48 8.41
CA ALA A 15 13.83 2.68 6.97
C ALA A 15 12.67 3.48 6.37
N GLN A 16 11.43 3.10 6.71
CA GLN A 16 10.22 3.81 6.27
C GLN A 16 10.24 5.27 6.72
N ARG A 17 10.66 5.57 7.96
CA ARG A 17 10.81 6.95 8.45
C ARG A 17 11.87 7.74 7.68
N CYS A 18 13.00 7.12 7.37
CA CYS A 18 14.05 7.76 6.56
C CYS A 18 13.59 8.07 5.13
N LEU A 19 12.60 7.35 4.62
CA LEU A 19 12.04 7.54 3.28
C LEU A 19 10.87 8.53 3.22
N GLN A 20 10.35 9.00 4.37
CA GLN A 20 9.21 9.90 4.39
C GLN A 20 9.51 11.20 3.64
N GLY A 21 8.62 11.56 2.71
CA GLY A 21 8.77 12.75 1.88
C GLY A 21 9.74 12.59 0.70
N SER A 22 10.45 11.47 0.60
CA SER A 22 11.32 11.23 -0.56
C SER A 22 10.51 10.78 -1.77
N LYS A 23 10.80 11.38 -2.93
CA LYS A 23 10.22 10.97 -4.23
C LYS A 23 11.06 9.88 -4.92
N VAL A 24 12.28 9.62 -4.45
CA VAL A 24 13.24 8.67 -5.03
C VAL A 24 13.77 7.74 -3.94
N PHE A 25 13.96 6.46 -4.27
CA PHE A 25 14.54 5.53 -3.33
C PHE A 25 16.06 5.70 -3.29
N ASP A 26 16.56 6.41 -2.28
CA ASP A 26 17.98 6.68 -2.07
C ASP A 26 18.52 6.09 -0.75
N LEU A 27 17.66 5.36 -0.02
CA LEU A 27 18.03 4.71 1.23
C LEU A 27 19.01 3.56 1.00
N ARG A 28 20.10 3.56 1.77
CA ARG A 28 21.10 2.49 1.80
C ARG A 28 21.21 1.92 3.20
N ARG A 29 21.66 0.68 3.35
CA ARG A 29 21.94 0.05 4.66
C ARG A 29 22.84 0.89 5.58
N SER A 30 23.77 1.68 5.02
CA SER A 30 24.61 2.60 5.81
C SER A 30 23.81 3.72 6.48
N HIS A 31 22.72 4.18 5.87
CA HIS A 31 21.84 5.18 6.47
C HIS A 31 21.12 4.60 7.71
N LEU A 32 20.77 3.32 7.68
CA LEU A 32 20.16 2.63 8.84
C LEU A 32 21.10 2.58 10.04
N VAL A 33 22.41 2.38 9.83
CA VAL A 33 23.38 2.37 10.94
C VAL A 33 23.29 3.67 11.74
N ALA A 34 23.29 4.81 11.03
CA ALA A 34 23.22 6.12 11.64
C ALA A 34 21.85 6.38 12.30
N ALA A 35 20.77 5.98 11.63
CA ALA A 35 19.41 6.25 12.09
C ALA A 35 18.94 5.34 13.23
N SER A 36 19.45 4.11 13.31
CA SER A 36 18.95 3.08 14.24
C SER A 36 19.89 2.80 15.42
N GLN A 37 21.13 3.30 15.39
CA GLN A 37 22.20 2.99 16.36
C GLN A 37 22.50 1.49 16.49
N ILE A 38 22.16 0.70 15.46
CA ILE A 38 22.47 -0.73 15.39
C ILE A 38 23.78 -0.91 14.62
N SER A 39 24.60 -1.86 15.07
CA SER A 39 25.89 -2.11 14.44
C SER A 39 25.74 -2.47 12.96
N LYS A 40 26.72 -2.07 12.15
CA LYS A 40 26.80 -2.42 10.74
C LYS A 40 26.67 -3.94 10.53
N GLY A 41 27.41 -4.75 11.27
CA GLY A 41 27.34 -6.22 11.15
C GLY A 41 25.92 -6.77 11.36
N THR A 42 25.18 -6.22 12.33
CA THR A 42 23.79 -6.62 12.56
C THR A 42 22.87 -6.23 11.41
N ILE A 43 23.00 -5.02 10.85
CA ILE A 43 22.18 -4.61 9.69
C ILE A 43 22.43 -5.51 8.48
N TYR A 44 23.70 -5.86 8.22
CA TYR A 44 24.05 -6.72 7.09
C TYR A 44 23.60 -8.18 7.28
N ASN A 45 23.42 -8.61 8.54
CA ASN A 45 22.82 -9.91 8.84
C ASN A 45 21.30 -9.95 8.61
N HIS A 46 20.62 -8.81 8.70
CA HIS A 46 19.20 -8.70 8.35
C HIS A 46 19.02 -8.46 6.85
N PHE A 47 19.84 -7.60 6.25
CA PHE A 47 19.76 -7.24 4.83
C PHE A 47 21.13 -7.46 4.17
N ALA A 48 21.29 -8.61 3.51
CA ALA A 48 22.54 -9.00 2.86
C ALA A 48 22.79 -8.18 1.58
N THR A 49 21.73 -7.69 0.94
CA THR A 49 21.79 -6.76 -0.20
C THR A 49 20.95 -5.50 0.06
N GLU A 50 21.08 -4.47 -0.79
CA GLU A 50 20.14 -3.34 -0.74
C GLU A 50 18.74 -3.75 -1.22
N ALA A 51 18.66 -4.74 -2.12
CA ALA A 51 17.40 -5.31 -2.57
C ALA A 51 16.64 -5.97 -1.41
N ASP A 52 17.32 -6.66 -0.48
CA ASP A 52 16.67 -7.20 0.73
C ASP A 52 15.94 -6.12 1.52
N LEU A 53 16.56 -4.94 1.69
CA LEU A 53 15.95 -3.83 2.41
C LEU A 53 14.71 -3.29 1.66
N ILE A 54 14.82 -3.07 0.35
CA ILE A 54 13.69 -2.60 -0.48
C ILE A 54 12.52 -3.60 -0.40
N VAL A 55 12.81 -4.88 -0.59
CA VAL A 55 11.83 -5.96 -0.60
C VAL A 55 11.20 -6.16 0.77
N ALA A 56 11.96 -6.03 1.86
CA ALA A 56 11.45 -6.06 3.22
C ALA A 56 10.43 -4.94 3.48
N ILE A 57 10.75 -3.70 3.08
CA ILE A 57 9.84 -2.55 3.23
C ILE A 57 8.56 -2.77 2.42
N ALA A 58 8.67 -3.26 1.18
CA ALA A 58 7.49 -3.52 0.35
C ALA A 58 6.63 -4.66 0.92
N SER A 59 7.26 -5.71 1.44
CA SER A 59 6.57 -6.83 2.10
C SER A 59 5.79 -6.35 3.34
N ASP A 60 6.40 -5.51 4.16
CA ASP A 60 5.78 -4.89 5.33
C ASP A 60 4.58 -4.02 4.94
N ASN A 61 4.70 -3.22 3.88
CA ASN A 61 3.60 -2.43 3.34
C ASN A 61 2.41 -3.30 2.92
N TYR A 62 2.62 -4.40 2.19
CA TYR A 62 1.51 -5.28 1.82
C TYR A 62 0.89 -5.99 3.02
N GLN A 63 1.69 -6.33 4.03
CA GLN A 63 1.17 -6.87 5.28
C GLN A 63 0.28 -5.86 6.01
N HIS A 64 0.69 -4.59 6.05
CA HIS A 64 -0.11 -3.49 6.60
C HIS A 64 -1.43 -3.31 5.84
N TRP A 65 -1.39 -3.31 4.50
CA TRP A 65 -2.60 -3.18 3.67
C TRP A 65 -3.56 -4.36 3.84
N LEU A 66 -3.05 -5.59 3.97
CA LEU A 66 -3.87 -6.75 4.29
C LEU A 66 -4.54 -6.62 5.67
N ALA A 67 -3.78 -6.19 6.69
CA ALA A 67 -4.34 -6.01 8.03
C ALA A 67 -5.43 -4.92 8.06
N LEU A 68 -5.27 -3.85 7.28
CA LEU A 68 -6.30 -2.83 7.11
C LEU A 68 -7.52 -3.37 6.37
N ALA A 69 -7.33 -4.12 5.28
CA ALA A 69 -8.43 -4.77 4.56
C ALA A 69 -9.27 -5.71 5.45
N GLU A 70 -8.61 -6.45 6.35
CA GLU A 70 -9.29 -7.29 7.35
C GLU A 70 -10.12 -6.46 8.32
N ARG A 71 -9.60 -5.32 8.80
CA ARG A 71 -10.35 -4.39 9.67
C ARG A 71 -11.51 -3.71 8.95
N ASP A 72 -11.29 -3.29 7.70
CA ASP A 72 -12.31 -2.65 6.87
C ASP A 72 -13.48 -3.61 6.62
N SER A 73 -13.19 -4.92 6.50
CA SER A 73 -14.20 -5.98 6.34
C SER A 73 -15.11 -6.13 7.56
N LEU A 74 -14.69 -5.66 8.74
CA LEU A 74 -15.54 -5.61 9.94
C LEU A 74 -16.48 -4.37 9.94
N THR A 75 -16.13 -3.35 9.15
CA THR A 75 -16.83 -2.06 9.11
C THR A 75 -17.83 -2.01 7.95
N TYR A 76 -17.43 -2.52 6.78
CA TYR A 76 -18.21 -2.42 5.54
C TYR A 76 -18.74 -3.79 5.12
N THR A 77 -20.05 -3.95 5.18
CA THR A 77 -20.74 -5.16 4.69
C THR A 77 -21.01 -5.13 3.19
N ASP A 78 -21.15 -3.93 2.60
CA ASP A 78 -21.28 -3.74 1.15
C ASP A 78 -19.90 -3.90 0.48
N PRO A 79 -19.72 -4.90 -0.41
CA PRO A 79 -18.45 -5.14 -1.08
C PRO A 79 -17.92 -3.93 -1.87
N LEU A 80 -18.81 -3.13 -2.46
CA LEU A 80 -18.38 -1.94 -3.21
C LEU A 80 -17.82 -0.89 -2.24
N LYS A 81 -18.52 -0.61 -1.14
CA LYS A 81 -18.03 0.34 -0.13
C LYS A 81 -16.74 -0.14 0.53
N LEU A 82 -16.64 -1.43 0.84
CA LEU A 82 -15.42 -2.04 1.36
C LEU A 82 -14.23 -1.76 0.43
N PHE A 83 -14.37 -2.10 -0.86
CA PHE A 83 -13.30 -1.91 -1.83
C PHE A 83 -12.93 -0.43 -2.01
N LEU A 84 -13.94 0.44 -2.18
CA LEU A 84 -13.72 1.87 -2.39
C LEU A 84 -13.05 2.54 -1.19
N PHE A 85 -13.59 2.35 0.03
CA PHE A 85 -13.04 3.01 1.22
C PHE A 85 -11.70 2.44 1.65
N HIS A 86 -11.44 1.14 1.42
CA HIS A 86 -10.10 0.56 1.63
C HIS A 86 -9.04 1.31 0.81
N HIS A 87 -9.28 1.48 -0.50
CA HIS A 87 -8.31 2.15 -1.36
C HIS A 87 -8.25 3.67 -1.16
N CYS A 88 -9.36 4.32 -0.80
CA CYS A 88 -9.32 5.71 -0.32
C CYS A 88 -8.45 5.83 0.94
N GLY A 89 -8.55 4.88 1.88
CA GLY A 89 -7.72 4.82 3.08
C GLY A 89 -6.23 4.70 2.75
N ARG A 90 -5.88 3.83 1.81
CA ARG A 90 -4.49 3.71 1.32
C ARG A 90 -3.95 5.03 0.75
N ILE A 91 -4.73 5.73 -0.07
CA ILE A 91 -4.34 7.03 -0.63
C ILE A 91 -4.14 8.04 0.49
N ARG A 92 -5.12 8.14 1.40
CA ARG A 92 -5.08 9.05 2.54
C ARG A 92 -3.83 8.84 3.40
N GLU A 93 -3.58 7.60 3.82
CA GLU A 93 -2.44 7.28 4.68
C GLU A 93 -1.11 7.57 3.96
N SER A 94 -1.03 7.27 2.67
CA SER A 94 0.17 7.56 1.88
C SER A 94 0.43 9.06 1.78
N LEU A 95 -0.61 9.88 1.56
CA LEU A 95 -0.53 11.35 1.50
C LEU A 95 -0.19 11.95 2.86
N GLU A 96 -0.87 11.53 3.92
CA GLU A 96 -0.68 12.03 5.28
C GLU A 96 0.72 11.72 5.83
N HIS A 97 1.28 10.55 5.50
CA HIS A 97 2.58 10.13 6.02
C HIS A 97 3.72 10.22 5.00
N HIS A 98 3.44 10.76 3.81
CA HIS A 98 4.36 10.90 2.68
C HIS A 98 5.11 9.58 2.33
N ARG A 99 4.36 8.48 2.18
CA ARG A 99 4.88 7.11 2.02
C ARG A 99 4.73 6.56 0.58
N PHE A 100 5.28 7.26 -0.41
CA PHE A 100 5.04 6.94 -1.84
C PHE A 100 6.16 6.20 -2.54
N VAL A 101 7.39 6.37 -2.04
CA VAL A 101 8.58 5.92 -2.78
C VAL A 101 8.54 4.43 -3.09
N ILE A 102 8.00 3.61 -2.20
CA ILE A 102 7.99 2.15 -2.39
C ILE A 102 6.95 1.72 -3.44
N GLU A 103 5.82 2.43 -3.58
CA GLU A 103 4.82 2.18 -4.63
C GLU A 103 5.38 2.49 -6.04
N ARG A 104 6.35 3.42 -6.12
CA ARG A 104 7.09 3.72 -7.36
C ARG A 104 8.11 2.63 -7.70
N VAL A 105 8.69 1.99 -6.69
CA VAL A 105 9.78 1.02 -6.86
C VAL A 105 9.27 -0.40 -7.02
N MET A 106 8.24 -0.80 -6.27
CA MET A 106 7.77 -2.18 -6.19
C MET A 106 6.32 -2.31 -6.68
N PRO A 107 5.93 -3.43 -7.31
CA PRO A 107 6.78 -4.57 -7.69
C PRO A 107 7.78 -4.23 -8.83
N ASN A 108 8.95 -4.88 -8.79
CA ASN A 108 10.02 -4.79 -9.79
C ASN A 108 10.88 -6.07 -9.79
N GLU A 109 10.90 -6.77 -10.92
CA GLU A 109 11.57 -8.08 -11.08
C GLU A 109 13.10 -8.01 -10.94
N ASP A 110 13.73 -6.93 -11.42
CA ASP A 110 15.18 -6.78 -11.31
C ASP A 110 15.61 -6.67 -9.85
N ILE A 111 14.83 -5.97 -9.02
CA ILE A 111 15.06 -5.87 -7.58
C ILE A 111 14.80 -7.22 -6.90
N LEU A 112 13.70 -7.89 -7.25
CA LEU A 112 13.37 -9.21 -6.68
C LEU A 112 14.44 -10.26 -6.98
N SER A 113 15.03 -10.22 -8.18
CA SER A 113 16.12 -11.14 -8.58
C SER A 113 17.40 -10.96 -7.77
N GLN A 114 17.62 -9.76 -7.21
CA GLN A 114 18.80 -9.40 -6.40
C GLN A 114 18.57 -9.57 -4.90
N ALA A 115 17.33 -9.81 -4.47
CA ALA A 115 17.00 -10.11 -3.09
C ALA A 115 17.36 -11.56 -2.75
N SER A 116 17.74 -11.77 -1.49
CA SER A 116 17.87 -13.10 -0.90
C SER A 116 16.53 -13.86 -0.97
N GLU A 117 16.63 -15.19 -1.01
CA GLU A 117 15.46 -16.06 -1.14
C GLU A 117 14.42 -15.83 -0.03
N ALA A 118 14.86 -15.63 1.21
CA ALA A 118 13.97 -15.38 2.35
C ALA A 118 13.12 -14.12 2.15
N HIS A 119 13.72 -13.00 1.72
CA HIS A 119 13.01 -11.74 1.49
C HIS A 119 12.10 -11.82 0.26
N ARG A 120 12.59 -12.45 -0.82
CA ARG A 120 11.78 -12.65 -2.03
C ARG A 120 10.53 -13.47 -1.74
N GLN A 121 10.66 -14.61 -1.04
CA GLN A 121 9.51 -15.45 -0.69
C GLN A 121 8.52 -14.73 0.23
N ALA A 122 9.01 -13.95 1.20
CA ALA A 122 8.14 -13.14 2.06
C ALA A 122 7.33 -12.13 1.23
N PHE A 123 7.99 -11.40 0.34
CA PHE A 123 7.32 -10.47 -0.55
C PHE A 123 6.28 -11.16 -1.44
N GLU A 124 6.64 -12.24 -2.13
CA GLU A 124 5.72 -12.99 -3.01
C GLU A 124 4.48 -13.47 -2.25
N LEU A 125 4.66 -13.91 -1.00
CA LEU A 125 3.54 -14.31 -0.13
C LEU A 125 2.61 -13.14 0.18
N HIS A 126 3.13 -12.01 0.65
CA HIS A 126 2.31 -10.88 1.08
C HIS A 126 1.70 -10.12 -0.11
N HIS A 127 2.48 -9.86 -1.16
CA HIS A 127 2.01 -9.30 -2.41
C HIS A 127 0.94 -10.19 -3.05
N GLY A 128 1.19 -11.50 -3.17
CA GLY A 128 0.24 -12.44 -3.75
C GLY A 128 -1.06 -12.57 -2.96
N ARG A 129 -1.01 -12.46 -1.62
CA ARG A 129 -2.21 -12.39 -0.77
C ARG A 129 -3.00 -11.12 -1.00
N TYR A 130 -2.33 -9.98 -1.12
CA TYR A 130 -3.01 -8.70 -1.35
C TYR A 130 -3.64 -8.63 -2.75
N GLU A 131 -2.93 -9.11 -3.78
CA GLU A 131 -3.48 -9.27 -5.13
C GLU A 131 -4.69 -10.20 -5.17
N ARG A 132 -4.65 -11.29 -4.41
CA ARG A 132 -5.80 -12.19 -4.27
C ARG A 132 -6.98 -11.50 -3.58
N TRP A 133 -6.73 -10.75 -2.52
CA TRP A 133 -7.77 -9.97 -1.85
C TRP A 133 -8.42 -8.96 -2.80
N ASN A 134 -7.64 -8.23 -3.61
CA ASN A 134 -8.16 -7.31 -4.62
C ASN A 134 -9.10 -8.03 -5.60
N ARG A 135 -8.65 -9.16 -6.15
CA ARG A 135 -9.44 -9.98 -7.08
C ARG A 135 -10.76 -10.47 -6.46
N GLU A 136 -10.70 -10.99 -5.24
CA GLU A 136 -11.88 -11.48 -4.53
C GLU A 136 -12.84 -10.35 -4.16
N ALA A 137 -12.33 -9.19 -3.76
CA ALA A 137 -13.14 -8.02 -3.45
C ALA A 137 -13.87 -7.51 -4.70
N ILE A 138 -13.18 -7.37 -5.84
CA ILE A 138 -13.78 -6.98 -7.12
C ILE A 138 -14.83 -8.00 -7.56
N ALA A 139 -14.55 -9.31 -7.45
CA ALA A 139 -15.51 -10.35 -7.80
C ALA A 139 -16.79 -10.27 -6.94
N LYS A 140 -16.66 -9.96 -5.64
CA LYS A 140 -17.81 -9.75 -4.74
C LYS A 140 -18.63 -8.50 -5.07
N VAL A 141 -18.02 -7.47 -5.67
CA VAL A 141 -18.79 -6.32 -6.22
C VAL A 141 -19.69 -6.79 -7.35
N GLY A 142 -19.21 -7.71 -8.18
CA GLY A 142 -19.99 -8.39 -9.22
C GLY A 142 -19.13 -8.66 -10.45
N GLU A 143 -19.34 -9.83 -11.06
CA GLU A 143 -18.62 -10.21 -12.29
C GLU A 143 -19.17 -9.46 -13.51
N VAL A 144 -18.26 -8.89 -14.31
CA VAL A 144 -18.57 -8.27 -15.59
C VAL A 144 -17.69 -8.93 -16.66
N PHE A 145 -18.33 -9.67 -17.57
CA PHE A 145 -17.62 -10.42 -18.62
C PHE A 145 -16.93 -9.49 -19.64
N GLY A 146 -15.81 -9.98 -20.20
CA GLY A 146 -15.11 -9.33 -21.32
C GLY A 146 -13.62 -9.14 -21.06
N PHE A 147 -13.26 -8.15 -20.24
CA PHE A 147 -11.86 -7.76 -19.97
C PHE A 147 -11.38 -8.26 -18.60
N ASP A 148 -10.06 -8.38 -18.40
CA ASP A 148 -9.51 -8.57 -17.05
C ASP A 148 -9.64 -7.25 -16.26
N ARG A 149 -10.80 -7.10 -15.63
CA ARG A 149 -11.15 -5.94 -14.80
C ARG A 149 -10.24 -5.83 -13.59
N THR A 150 -9.78 -6.95 -13.05
CA THR A 150 -8.88 -6.97 -11.90
C THR A 150 -7.56 -6.31 -12.27
N GLU A 151 -6.95 -6.73 -13.38
CA GLU A 151 -5.70 -6.15 -13.85
C GLU A 151 -5.82 -4.65 -14.13
N LEU A 152 -6.89 -4.23 -14.84
CA LEU A 152 -7.15 -2.82 -15.13
C LEU A 152 -7.28 -1.98 -13.85
N VAL A 153 -8.01 -2.48 -12.86
CA VAL A 153 -8.19 -1.79 -11.58
C VAL A 153 -6.88 -1.73 -10.80
N CYS A 154 -6.13 -2.83 -10.68
CA CYS A 154 -4.84 -2.84 -9.98
C CYS A 154 -3.81 -1.88 -10.63
N ASN A 155 -3.75 -1.85 -11.96
CA ASN A 155 -2.90 -0.90 -12.68
C ASN A 155 -3.30 0.56 -12.42
N TYR A 156 -4.61 0.85 -12.42
CA TYR A 156 -5.12 2.17 -12.09
C TYR A 156 -4.83 2.56 -10.64
N LEU A 157 -5.00 1.64 -9.67
CA LEU A 157 -4.73 1.90 -8.26
C LEU A 157 -3.29 2.36 -8.03
N ARG A 158 -2.32 1.63 -8.59
CA ARG A 158 -0.90 1.99 -8.50
C ARG A 158 -0.61 3.32 -9.19
N GLY A 159 -1.10 3.50 -10.42
CA GLY A 159 -0.89 4.74 -11.17
C GLY A 159 -1.50 5.97 -10.49
N ASN A 160 -2.71 5.82 -9.93
CA ASN A 160 -3.38 6.90 -9.21
C ASN A 160 -2.63 7.28 -7.93
N MET A 161 -2.12 6.31 -7.17
CA MET A 161 -1.30 6.58 -5.97
C MET A 161 -0.08 7.46 -6.30
N ILE A 162 0.63 7.14 -7.39
CA ILE A 162 1.78 7.92 -7.85
C ILE A 162 1.34 9.32 -8.33
N ASN A 163 0.26 9.39 -9.09
CA ASN A 163 -0.25 10.67 -9.59
C ASN A 163 -0.74 11.60 -8.47
N CYS A 164 -1.34 11.08 -7.40
CA CYS A 164 -1.76 11.87 -6.25
C CYS A 164 -0.55 12.50 -5.55
N ASP A 165 0.57 11.77 -5.46
CA ASP A 165 1.83 12.28 -4.94
C ASP A 165 2.51 13.28 -5.87
N ASP A 166 2.52 13.05 -7.19
CA ASP A 166 3.09 13.99 -8.18
C ASP A 166 2.28 15.29 -8.30
N ALA A 167 0.97 15.24 -8.05
CA ALA A 167 0.08 16.40 -8.10
C ALA A 167 -0.07 17.11 -6.74
N ASP A 168 0.74 16.74 -5.74
CA ASP A 168 0.73 17.27 -4.37
C ASP A 168 -0.68 17.38 -3.78
N LYS A 169 -1.48 16.31 -3.93
CA LYS A 169 -2.86 16.28 -3.45
C LYS A 169 -2.91 16.34 -1.92
N SER A 170 -3.97 16.95 -1.39
CA SER A 170 -4.22 16.93 0.05
C SER A 170 -4.88 15.63 0.47
N PHE A 171 -4.50 15.09 1.63
CA PHE A 171 -5.11 13.89 2.19
C PHE A 171 -6.58 14.11 2.61
N ASP A 172 -7.06 15.34 2.68
CA ASP A 172 -8.46 15.70 2.97
C ASP A 172 -9.25 16.22 1.76
N ASP A 173 -8.74 16.02 0.53
CA ASP A 173 -9.41 16.40 -0.71
C ASP A 173 -10.60 15.46 -1.02
N LEU A 174 -11.80 15.88 -0.62
CA LEU A 174 -13.06 15.18 -0.89
C LEU A 174 -13.31 14.93 -2.39
N GLN A 175 -12.95 15.89 -3.24
CA GLN A 175 -13.20 15.79 -4.68
C GLN A 175 -12.30 14.72 -5.30
N MET A 176 -11.04 14.63 -4.86
CA MET A 176 -10.12 13.57 -5.27
C MET A 176 -10.70 12.18 -4.97
N TYR A 177 -11.17 11.93 -3.74
CA TYR A 177 -11.73 10.62 -3.38
C TYR A 177 -12.99 10.29 -4.19
N HIS A 178 -13.85 11.26 -4.42
CA HIS A 178 -15.04 11.06 -5.25
C HIS A 178 -14.67 10.71 -6.70
N GLN A 179 -13.74 11.44 -7.31
CA GLN A 179 -13.26 11.17 -8.68
C GLN A 179 -12.56 9.81 -8.77
N PHE A 180 -11.76 9.47 -7.77
CA PHE A 180 -11.09 8.19 -7.65
C PHE A 180 -12.10 7.03 -7.60
N CYS A 181 -13.10 7.11 -6.72
CA CYS A 181 -14.16 6.10 -6.61
C CYS A 181 -14.98 5.98 -7.89
N PHE A 182 -15.28 7.12 -8.54
CA PHE A 182 -15.99 7.11 -9.82
C PHE A 182 -15.19 6.35 -10.89
N ALA A 183 -13.90 6.61 -11.01
CA ALA A 183 -13.02 5.92 -11.96
C ALA A 183 -12.94 4.41 -11.67
N LEU A 184 -12.78 4.01 -10.41
CA LEU A 184 -12.81 2.60 -10.01
C LEU A 184 -14.11 1.92 -10.44
N LEU A 185 -15.24 2.59 -10.24
CA LEU A 185 -16.54 2.04 -10.62
C LEU A 185 -16.67 1.81 -12.13
N GLN A 186 -16.19 2.75 -12.95
CA GLN A 186 -16.15 2.62 -14.40
C GLN A 186 -15.21 1.49 -14.85
N LEU A 187 -14.02 1.39 -14.24
CA LEU A 187 -13.03 0.37 -14.57
C LEU A 187 -13.54 -1.04 -14.24
N MET A 188 -14.25 -1.19 -13.12
CA MET A 188 -14.92 -2.45 -12.75
C MET A 188 -16.13 -2.77 -13.64
N GLY A 189 -16.66 -1.81 -14.40
CA GLY A 189 -17.79 -2.00 -15.31
C GLY A 189 -19.18 -1.87 -14.67
N HIS A 190 -19.27 -1.25 -13.50
CA HIS A 190 -20.50 -1.13 -12.70
C HIS A 190 -21.10 0.29 -12.74
N SER A 191 -21.22 0.89 -13.94
CA SER A 191 -21.69 2.27 -14.11
C SER A 191 -23.12 2.53 -13.60
N ASP A 192 -23.90 1.46 -13.44
CA ASP A 192 -25.25 1.46 -12.89
C ASP A 192 -25.29 1.63 -11.36
N LYS A 193 -24.23 1.21 -10.66
CA LYS A 193 -24.12 1.36 -9.20
C LYS A 193 -23.85 2.81 -8.81
N ARG A 194 -23.92 3.09 -7.51
CA ARG A 194 -23.66 4.43 -6.95
C ARG A 194 -22.43 4.36 -6.06
N ILE A 195 -21.52 5.31 -6.27
CA ILE A 195 -20.43 5.57 -5.34
C ILE A 195 -20.96 6.29 -4.08
N PRO A 196 -20.21 6.32 -2.97
CA PRO A 196 -20.61 7.04 -1.77
C PRO A 196 -20.95 8.51 -2.06
N TYR A 197 -21.96 9.02 -1.37
CA TYR A 197 -22.34 10.43 -1.46
C TYR A 197 -21.31 11.31 -0.74
N HIS A 198 -21.31 12.60 -1.07
CA HIS A 198 -20.38 13.57 -0.48
C HIS A 198 -20.34 13.51 1.06
N GLN A 199 -21.50 13.40 1.72
CA GLN A 199 -21.58 13.31 3.18
C GLN A 199 -20.86 12.07 3.73
N GLU A 200 -20.91 10.94 3.04
CA GLU A 200 -20.23 9.71 3.48
C GLU A 200 -18.70 9.89 3.49
N PHE A 201 -18.14 10.65 2.56
CA PHE A 201 -16.71 10.99 2.57
C PHE A 201 -16.36 11.97 3.69
N VAL A 202 -17.23 12.95 3.99
CA VAL A 202 -17.05 13.87 5.12
C VAL A 202 -17.02 13.08 6.43
N ASP A 203 -18.00 12.20 6.63
CA ASP A 203 -18.12 11.38 7.83
C ASP A 203 -16.92 10.41 7.94
N TRP A 204 -16.52 9.79 6.84
CA TRP A 204 -15.35 8.91 6.78
C TRP A 204 -14.07 9.66 7.16
N LEU A 205 -13.77 10.81 6.54
CA LEU A 205 -12.59 11.61 6.90
C LEU A 205 -12.63 12.08 8.36
N GLY A 206 -13.82 12.45 8.86
CA GLY A 206 -14.02 12.80 10.26
C GLY A 206 -13.68 11.65 11.21
N ALA A 207 -14.15 10.44 10.90
CA ALA A 207 -13.85 9.24 11.69
C ALA A 207 -12.35 8.89 11.70
N GLN A 208 -11.68 9.06 10.55
CA GLN A 208 -10.24 8.81 10.43
C GLN A 208 -9.40 9.77 11.30
N ARG A 209 -9.81 11.04 11.43
CA ARG A 209 -9.12 12.03 12.29
C ARG A 209 -9.27 11.72 13.78
N CYS A 210 -10.39 11.13 14.20
CA CYS A 210 -10.63 10.77 15.59
C CYS A 210 -9.95 9.46 16.01
N ALA A 211 -9.51 8.65 15.05
CA ALA A 211 -8.87 7.35 15.29
C ALA A 211 -7.33 7.40 15.30
N ALA A 212 -6.74 8.52 14.88
CA ALA A 212 -5.29 8.79 14.89
C ALA A 212 -4.85 9.41 16.22
#